data_AF-A0A183F8Q9-F1
#
_entry.id   AF-A0A183F8Q9-F1
#
_cell.length_a   1.000
_cell.length_b   1.000
_cell.length_c   1.000
_cell.angle_alpha   90.00
_cell.angle_beta   90.00
_cell.angle_gamma   90.00
#
_symmetry.space_group_name_H-M   'P 1'
#
loop_
_entity.id
_entity.type
_entity.pdbx_description
1 polymer ?
#
loop_
_entity_poly.entity_id
_entity_poly.type
_entity_poly.pdbx_seq_one_letter_code
_entity_poly.pdbx_strand_id
1 'polypeptide(L)'
;LMRINQVYTWTPSQLSSLPLTAQRTAIVLEEDTAKAEAFQREVHTDFMQMRGQPEMSWMEYMSMPSRQPTILCVIFRYLIESPPEHQMLSPVIYQILDRLTCREYVLAVNALTDYIISQCSAEKNSEEFLPMMIRVLNMMVFHRHVMTFDRLLLSLVLHPATDHASQIAMVIVQALLNCSEINERIDFYCRYIPKRDVDSTEHFRRLAEYHRKFPEMTFAEMANRPPMMAEMINPRAHFPIYYGSLIERLLPILDFTLARALELQVDNIFSTILTTCGPIYKFHRELIVCHSLSKWLAFEPDVCFIVFFVLNVSSFV
;
A
#
# COMPACT_ATOMS: atom_id res chain seq x y z
N LEU A 1 -6.99 -9.05 32.26
CA LEU A 1 -6.52 -8.99 30.86
C LEU A 1 -7.72 -9.17 29.94
N MET A 2 -8.46 -8.09 29.72
CA MET A 2 -9.54 -8.08 28.73
C MET A 2 -8.95 -8.39 27.36
N ARG A 3 -9.54 -9.35 26.64
CA ARG A 3 -9.25 -9.60 25.23
C ARG A 3 -9.34 -8.25 24.51
N ILE A 4 -8.23 -7.76 23.99
CA ILE A 4 -8.24 -6.60 23.11
C ILE A 4 -9.08 -7.03 21.89
N ASN A 5 -10.24 -6.40 21.76
CA ASN A 5 -11.27 -6.69 20.77
C ASN A 5 -10.78 -6.41 19.34
N GLN A 6 -10.07 -7.36 18.76
CA GLN A 6 -10.13 -7.61 17.31
C GLN A 6 -10.30 -9.12 17.15
N VAL A 7 -11.44 -9.53 16.60
CA VAL A 7 -11.55 -10.85 16.01
C VAL A 7 -10.56 -10.86 14.84
N TYR A 8 -9.41 -11.49 15.03
CA TYR A 8 -8.44 -11.63 13.94
C TYR A 8 -9.00 -12.65 12.94
N THR A 9 -9.27 -12.15 11.74
CA THR A 9 -9.73 -12.95 10.61
C THR A 9 -8.52 -13.36 9.81
N TRP A 10 -8.33 -14.65 9.65
CA TRP A 10 -7.20 -15.20 8.91
C TRP A 10 -7.73 -15.87 7.66
N THR A 11 -6.99 -15.71 6.57
CA THR A 11 -7.26 -16.48 5.37
C THR A 11 -7.01 -17.97 5.61
N PRO A 12 -7.66 -18.89 4.88
CA PRO A 12 -7.46 -20.33 5.06
C PRO A 12 -5.98 -20.75 4.89
N SER A 13 -5.29 -20.21 3.89
CA SER A 13 -3.86 -20.47 3.65
C SER A 13 -2.97 -20.04 4.84
N GLN A 14 -3.17 -18.85 5.39
CA GLN A 14 -2.47 -18.39 6.61
C GLN A 14 -2.75 -19.30 7.79
N LEU A 15 -4.03 -19.61 7.99
CA LEU A 15 -4.46 -20.41 9.12
C LEU A 15 -3.82 -21.79 9.10
N SER A 16 -3.69 -22.40 7.92
CA SER A 16 -3.03 -23.70 7.74
C SER A 16 -1.55 -23.69 8.14
N SER A 17 -0.89 -22.54 8.00
CA SER A 17 0.53 -22.34 8.34
C SER A 17 0.76 -22.07 9.84
N LEU A 18 -0.31 -21.77 10.60
CA LEU A 18 -0.22 -21.49 12.03
C LEU A 18 -0.25 -22.78 12.89
N PRO A 19 0.33 -22.77 14.10
CA PRO A 19 0.21 -23.88 15.04
C PRO A 19 -1.26 -24.22 15.37
N LEU A 20 -1.57 -25.50 15.56
CA LEU A 20 -2.92 -26.00 15.85
C LEU A 20 -3.63 -25.28 17.01
N THR A 21 -2.89 -24.78 17.99
CA THR A 21 -3.43 -24.01 19.12
C THR A 21 -3.98 -22.65 18.69
N ALA A 22 -3.31 -21.97 17.75
CA ALA A 22 -3.78 -20.70 17.18
C ALA A 22 -4.97 -20.93 16.24
N GLN A 23 -4.97 -22.05 15.51
CA GLN A 23 -6.05 -22.39 14.57
C GLN A 23 -7.43 -22.48 15.25
N ARG A 24 -7.46 -23.03 16.47
CA ARG A 24 -8.70 -23.20 17.27
C ARG A 24 -9.36 -21.88 17.70
N THR A 25 -8.64 -20.77 17.61
CA THR A 25 -9.13 -19.44 18.02
C THR A 25 -9.44 -18.52 16.85
N ALA A 26 -9.09 -18.92 15.63
CA ALA A 26 -9.27 -18.12 14.44
C ALA A 26 -10.72 -18.19 13.94
N ILE A 27 -11.18 -17.09 13.36
CA ILE A 27 -12.44 -17.04 12.62
C ILE A 27 -12.10 -16.94 11.14
N VAL A 28 -12.57 -17.91 10.36
CA VAL A 28 -12.53 -17.86 8.90
C VAL A 28 -13.77 -17.10 8.43
N LEU A 29 -13.57 -16.05 7.64
CA LEU A 29 -14.67 -15.35 6.99
C LEU A 29 -14.93 -15.97 5.62
N GLU A 30 -16.20 -16.21 5.32
CA GLU A 30 -16.64 -16.50 3.96
C GLU A 30 -16.85 -15.20 3.20
N GLU A 31 -16.69 -15.27 1.87
CA GLU A 31 -16.88 -14.13 0.98
C GLU A 31 -18.36 -13.77 0.89
N ASP A 32 -18.73 -12.58 1.39
CA ASP A 32 -20.10 -12.07 1.33
C ASP A 32 -20.24 -11.12 0.13
N THR A 33 -20.63 -11.68 -1.00
CA THR A 33 -20.84 -10.93 -2.25
C THR A 33 -21.93 -9.87 -2.12
N ALA A 34 -22.99 -10.13 -1.34
CA ALA A 34 -24.08 -9.18 -1.13
C ALA A 34 -23.60 -7.94 -0.35
N LYS A 35 -22.73 -8.14 0.64
CA LYS A 35 -22.08 -7.03 1.35
C LYS A 35 -21.15 -6.23 0.45
N ALA A 36 -20.37 -6.89 -0.41
CA ALA A 36 -19.51 -6.22 -1.37
C ALA A 36 -20.32 -5.36 -2.37
N GLU A 37 -21.41 -5.90 -2.93
CA GLU A 37 -22.31 -5.17 -3.82
C GLU A 37 -23.02 -4.00 -3.12
N ALA A 38 -23.41 -4.17 -1.86
CA ALA A 38 -23.99 -3.10 -1.07
C ALA A 38 -22.99 -1.95 -0.85
N PHE A 39 -21.72 -2.29 -0.57
CA PHE A 39 -20.67 -1.31 -0.43
C PHE A 39 -20.36 -0.58 -1.75
N GLN A 40 -20.36 -1.29 -2.89
CA GLN A 40 -20.22 -0.65 -4.20
C GLN A 40 -21.34 0.35 -4.50
N ARG A 41 -22.60 0.01 -4.14
CA ARG A 41 -23.74 0.93 -4.24
C ARG A 41 -23.59 2.15 -3.34
N GLU A 42 -23.02 1.96 -2.15
CA GLU A 42 -22.72 3.05 -1.22
C GLU A 42 -21.68 4.01 -1.81
N VAL A 43 -20.54 3.49 -2.30
CA VAL A 43 -19.52 4.29 -2.98
C VAL A 43 -20.09 5.03 -4.19
N HIS A 44 -20.97 4.39 -4.97
CA HIS A 44 -21.65 5.06 -6.09
C HIS A 44 -22.51 6.23 -5.62
N THR A 45 -23.27 6.04 -4.55
CA THR A 45 -24.15 7.08 -3.99
C THR A 45 -23.33 8.27 -3.53
N ASP A 46 -22.26 8.02 -2.77
CA ASP A 46 -21.36 9.04 -2.26
C ASP A 46 -20.65 9.78 -3.41
N PHE A 47 -20.26 9.06 -4.47
CA PHE A 47 -19.71 9.65 -5.69
C PHE A 47 -20.69 10.59 -6.41
N MET A 48 -21.96 10.18 -6.53
CA MET A 48 -22.99 11.05 -7.11
C MET A 48 -23.24 12.29 -6.26
N GLN A 49 -23.19 12.18 -4.93
CA GLN A 49 -23.28 13.34 -4.03
C GLN A 49 -22.11 14.31 -4.23
N MET A 50 -20.89 13.82 -4.35
CA MET A 50 -19.71 14.65 -4.63
C MET A 50 -19.86 15.44 -5.93
N ARG A 51 -20.46 14.84 -6.97
CA ARG A 51 -20.69 15.53 -8.27
C ARG A 51 -21.86 16.51 -8.25
N GLY A 52 -22.86 16.27 -7.40
CA GLY A 52 -24.13 17.00 -7.40
C GLY A 52 -24.20 18.14 -6.38
N GLN A 53 -23.39 18.11 -5.32
CA GLN A 53 -23.46 19.07 -4.20
C GLN A 53 -22.36 20.14 -4.29
N PRO A 54 -22.60 21.36 -3.76
CA PRO A 54 -21.54 22.33 -3.50
C PRO A 54 -20.49 21.79 -2.51
N GLU A 55 -19.24 22.23 -2.63
CA GLU A 55 -18.11 21.65 -1.88
C GLU A 55 -18.27 21.74 -0.34
N MET A 56 -18.87 22.81 0.20
CA MET A 56 -19.11 22.92 1.66
C MET A 56 -20.09 21.87 2.18
N SER A 57 -21.14 21.55 1.41
CA SER A 57 -22.09 20.49 1.77
C SER A 57 -21.45 19.11 1.69
N TRP A 58 -20.55 18.91 0.72
CA TRP A 58 -19.77 17.68 0.61
C TRP A 58 -18.86 17.44 1.82
N MET A 59 -18.19 18.48 2.32
CA MET A 59 -17.33 18.38 3.50
C MET A 59 -18.11 17.92 4.75
N GLU A 60 -19.29 18.48 4.98
CA GLU A 60 -20.18 18.09 6.07
C GLU A 60 -20.68 16.65 5.89
N TYR A 61 -21.05 16.28 4.66
CA TYR A 61 -21.49 14.93 4.31
C TYR A 61 -20.41 13.87 4.61
N MET A 62 -19.18 14.12 4.19
CA MET A 62 -18.05 13.20 4.41
C MET A 62 -17.51 13.20 5.85
N SER A 63 -17.89 14.18 6.67
CA SER A 63 -17.55 14.20 8.09
C SER A 63 -18.38 13.19 8.91
N MET A 64 -19.43 12.60 8.33
CA MET A 64 -20.23 11.56 9.00
C MET A 64 -19.42 10.27 9.18
N PRO A 65 -19.33 9.68 10.39
CA PRO A 65 -18.53 8.48 10.63
C PRO A 65 -18.85 7.27 9.75
N SER A 66 -20.11 7.14 9.30
CA SER A 66 -20.54 6.08 8.40
C SER A 66 -20.00 6.24 6.96
N ARG A 67 -19.60 7.46 6.57
CA ARG A 67 -19.17 7.82 5.21
C ARG A 67 -17.67 7.91 5.06
N GLN A 68 -16.94 8.19 6.14
CA GLN A 68 -15.48 8.32 6.12
C GLN A 68 -14.74 7.15 5.42
N PRO A 69 -15.14 5.86 5.52
CA PRO A 69 -14.42 4.78 4.85
C PRO A 69 -14.48 4.85 3.31
N THR A 70 -15.49 5.52 2.73
CA THR A 70 -15.69 5.53 1.27
C THR A 70 -14.87 6.60 0.56
N ILE A 71 -14.29 7.57 1.27
CA ILE A 71 -13.63 8.74 0.67
C ILE A 71 -12.56 8.38 -0.38
N LEU A 72 -11.69 7.42 -0.07
CA LEU A 72 -10.65 6.98 -1.01
C LEU A 72 -11.23 6.23 -2.21
N CYS A 73 -12.33 5.48 -2.01
CA CYS A 73 -13.04 4.80 -3.10
C CYS A 73 -13.71 5.82 -4.05
N VAL A 74 -14.29 6.88 -3.50
CA VAL A 74 -14.89 7.99 -4.26
C VAL A 74 -13.82 8.73 -5.08
N ILE A 75 -12.66 9.03 -4.47
CA ILE A 75 -11.53 9.65 -5.18
C ILE A 75 -11.04 8.74 -6.31
N PHE A 76 -10.86 7.44 -6.03
CA PHE A 76 -10.45 6.46 -7.03
C PHE A 76 -11.43 6.43 -8.22
N ARG A 77 -12.73 6.35 -7.94
CA ARG A 77 -13.76 6.36 -8.97
C ARG A 77 -13.77 7.65 -9.79
N TYR A 78 -13.63 8.79 -9.13
CA TYR A 78 -13.54 10.09 -9.80
C TYR A 78 -12.38 10.15 -10.80
N LEU A 79 -11.22 9.63 -10.39
CA LEU A 79 -10.02 9.61 -11.22
C LEU A 79 -10.07 8.59 -12.37
N ILE A 80 -10.90 7.55 -12.25
CA ILE A 80 -11.22 6.66 -13.37
C ILE A 80 -12.11 7.37 -14.40
N GLU A 81 -13.21 8.01 -13.96
CA GLU A 81 -14.18 8.64 -14.88
C GLU A 81 -13.63 9.93 -15.51
N SER A 82 -12.73 10.64 -14.82
CA SER A 82 -12.09 11.86 -15.30
C SER A 82 -10.57 11.70 -15.29
N PRO A 83 -9.97 11.06 -16.30
CA PRO A 83 -8.53 10.89 -16.39
C PRO A 83 -7.81 11.97 -17.23
N PRO A 84 -7.73 13.24 -16.79
CA PRO A 84 -6.63 14.11 -17.18
C PRO A 84 -5.47 13.97 -16.18
N GLU A 85 -4.27 13.69 -16.68
CA GLU A 85 -3.03 13.68 -15.89
C GLU A 85 -2.84 14.97 -15.07
N HIS A 86 -3.45 16.08 -15.52
CA HIS A 86 -3.38 17.41 -14.91
C HIS A 86 -4.59 17.82 -14.07
N GLN A 87 -5.63 16.99 -13.90
CA GLN A 87 -6.79 17.37 -13.10
C GLN A 87 -6.45 17.32 -11.60
N MET A 88 -6.28 18.50 -11.01
CA MET A 88 -6.10 18.66 -9.57
C MET A 88 -7.38 18.25 -8.84
N LEU A 89 -7.22 17.50 -7.76
CA LEU A 89 -8.31 17.27 -6.80
C LEU A 89 -8.65 18.59 -6.11
N SER A 90 -9.93 18.81 -5.83
CA SER A 90 -10.37 19.99 -5.08
C SER A 90 -9.66 20.04 -3.72
N PRO A 91 -9.21 21.23 -3.26
CA PRO A 91 -8.67 21.44 -1.92
C PRO A 91 -9.54 20.86 -0.80
N VAL A 92 -10.86 20.83 -0.99
CA VAL A 92 -11.81 20.29 -0.01
C VAL A 92 -11.58 18.80 0.26
N ILE A 93 -11.14 18.02 -0.74
CA ILE A 93 -10.82 16.60 -0.55
C ILE A 93 -9.68 16.46 0.46
N TYR A 94 -8.62 17.25 0.32
CA TYR A 94 -7.49 17.22 1.25
C TYR A 94 -7.87 17.73 2.63
N GLN A 95 -8.75 18.72 2.74
CA GLN A 95 -9.26 19.17 4.04
C GLN A 95 -10.10 18.10 4.75
N ILE A 96 -10.86 17.28 4.00
CA ILE A 96 -11.57 16.13 4.57
C ILE A 96 -10.55 15.08 5.05
N LEU A 97 -9.55 14.75 4.24
CA LEU A 97 -8.51 13.77 4.59
C LEU A 97 -7.70 14.22 5.82
N ASP A 98 -7.39 15.52 5.94
CA ASP A 98 -6.66 16.10 7.07
C ASP A 98 -7.44 16.04 8.39
N ARG A 99 -8.77 15.92 8.34
CA ARG A 99 -9.63 15.75 9.52
C ARG A 99 -9.76 14.30 9.98
N LEU A 100 -9.33 13.33 9.17
CA LEU A 100 -9.40 11.93 9.56
C LEU A 100 -8.38 11.62 10.65
N THR A 101 -8.82 10.90 11.67
CA THR A 101 -7.91 10.28 12.62
C THR A 101 -7.10 9.19 11.91
N CYS A 102 -5.95 8.82 12.49
CA CYS A 102 -5.13 7.72 11.96
C CYS A 102 -5.93 6.43 11.78
N ARG A 103 -6.89 6.15 12.68
CA ARG A 103 -7.76 4.97 12.60
C ARG A 103 -8.73 5.06 11.43
N GLU A 104 -9.38 6.19 11.24
CA GLU A 104 -10.34 6.37 10.14
C GLU A 104 -9.63 6.33 8.79
N TYR A 105 -8.44 6.92 8.69
CA TYR A 105 -7.60 6.83 7.50
C TYR A 105 -7.19 5.37 7.17
N VAL A 106 -6.79 4.61 8.19
CA VAL A 106 -6.53 3.16 8.07
C VAL A 106 -7.75 2.41 7.52
N LEU A 107 -8.94 2.71 8.04
CA LEU A 107 -10.19 2.08 7.59
C LEU A 107 -10.55 2.48 6.16
N ALA A 108 -10.33 3.74 5.77
CA ALA A 108 -10.54 4.21 4.40
C ALA A 108 -9.61 3.50 3.40
N VAL A 109 -8.34 3.26 3.76
CA VAL A 109 -7.41 2.49 2.89
C VAL A 109 -7.85 1.03 2.79
N ASN A 110 -8.27 0.42 3.90
CA ASN A 110 -8.78 -0.95 3.88
C ASN A 110 -10.07 -1.08 3.05
N ALA A 111 -10.97 -0.12 3.15
CA ALA A 111 -12.18 -0.05 2.34
C ALA A 111 -11.86 0.13 0.85
N LEU A 112 -10.85 0.94 0.50
CA LEU A 112 -10.35 1.03 -0.87
C LEU A 112 -9.81 -0.32 -1.36
N THR A 113 -9.03 -1.02 -0.55
CA THR A 113 -8.51 -2.36 -0.86
C THR A 113 -9.63 -3.34 -1.19
N ASP A 114 -10.66 -3.43 -0.34
CA ASP A 114 -11.83 -4.29 -0.59
C ASP A 114 -12.56 -3.87 -1.88
N TYR A 115 -12.72 -2.56 -2.09
CA TYR A 115 -13.36 -2.01 -3.28
C TYR A 115 -12.61 -2.40 -4.56
N ILE A 116 -11.30 -2.15 -4.66
CA ILE A 116 -10.53 -2.42 -5.88
C ILE A 116 -10.42 -3.92 -6.19
N ILE A 117 -10.33 -4.78 -5.16
CA ILE A 117 -10.36 -6.23 -5.33
C ILE A 117 -11.72 -6.66 -5.90
N SER A 118 -12.82 -6.13 -5.35
CA SER A 118 -14.17 -6.43 -5.86
C SER A 118 -14.38 -5.98 -7.30
N GLN A 119 -13.81 -4.82 -7.67
CA GLN A 119 -13.86 -4.31 -9.04
C GLN A 119 -13.03 -5.18 -10.00
N CYS A 120 -11.84 -5.62 -9.60
CA CYS A 120 -11.05 -6.56 -10.39
C CYS A 120 -11.75 -7.90 -10.61
N SER A 121 -12.44 -8.40 -9.58
CA SER A 121 -13.21 -9.65 -9.68
C SER A 121 -14.39 -9.50 -10.65
N ALA A 122 -15.08 -8.36 -10.62
CA ALA A 122 -16.17 -8.04 -11.54
C ALA A 122 -15.68 -7.86 -12.99
N GLU A 123 -14.57 -7.15 -13.18
CA GLU A 123 -13.97 -6.82 -14.48
C GLU A 123 -12.93 -7.85 -14.96
N LYS A 124 -12.97 -9.09 -14.46
CA LYS A 124 -11.96 -10.14 -14.74
C LYS A 124 -11.74 -10.45 -16.22
N ASN A 125 -12.70 -10.11 -17.09
CA ASN A 125 -12.62 -10.32 -18.55
C ASN A 125 -12.08 -9.09 -19.29
N SER A 126 -11.86 -7.96 -18.60
CA SER A 126 -11.36 -6.73 -19.18
C SER A 126 -9.84 -6.67 -19.04
N GLU A 127 -9.13 -6.85 -20.15
CA GLU A 127 -7.67 -6.74 -20.18
C GLU A 127 -7.18 -5.31 -19.91
N GLU A 128 -8.03 -4.30 -20.14
CA GLU A 128 -7.69 -2.88 -20.00
C GLU A 128 -7.90 -2.36 -18.57
N PHE A 129 -8.76 -3.02 -17.77
CA PHE A 129 -9.15 -2.51 -16.46
C PHE A 129 -7.99 -2.50 -15.47
N LEU A 130 -7.22 -3.59 -15.38
CA LEU A 130 -6.10 -3.69 -14.45
C LEU A 130 -5.02 -2.61 -14.73
N PRO A 131 -4.50 -2.44 -15.96
CA PRO A 131 -3.58 -1.34 -16.28
C PRO A 131 -4.14 0.05 -15.93
N MET A 132 -5.41 0.30 -16.24
CA MET A 132 -6.08 1.57 -15.91
C MET A 132 -6.13 1.81 -14.40
N MET A 133 -6.53 0.80 -13.63
CA MET A 133 -6.59 0.86 -12.17
C MET A 133 -5.21 1.13 -11.58
N ILE A 134 -4.17 0.41 -12.03
CA ILE A 134 -2.80 0.59 -11.56
C ILE A 134 -2.30 2.02 -11.84
N ARG A 135 -2.61 2.57 -13.01
CA ARG A 135 -2.31 3.97 -13.34
C ARG A 135 -2.98 4.94 -12.36
N VAL A 136 -4.26 4.74 -12.04
CA VAL A 136 -4.99 5.59 -11.09
C VAL A 136 -4.43 5.46 -9.67
N LEU A 137 -4.12 4.25 -9.22
CA LEU A 137 -3.50 4.02 -7.89
C LEU A 137 -2.14 4.71 -7.79
N ASN A 138 -1.29 4.60 -8.82
CA ASN A 138 -0.01 5.33 -8.87
C ASN A 138 -0.21 6.85 -8.84
N MET A 139 -1.22 7.37 -9.55
CA MET A 139 -1.57 8.79 -9.50
C MET A 139 -2.03 9.21 -8.09
N MET A 140 -2.88 8.42 -7.44
CA MET A 140 -3.34 8.68 -6.06
C MET A 140 -2.19 8.75 -5.06
N VAL A 141 -1.21 7.85 -5.19
CA VAL A 141 -0.07 7.75 -4.28
C VAL A 141 0.98 8.83 -4.55
N PHE A 142 1.51 8.88 -5.77
CA PHE A 142 2.72 9.65 -6.07
C PHE A 142 2.45 11.07 -6.57
N HIS A 143 1.27 11.32 -7.16
CA HIS A 143 0.97 12.62 -7.78
C HIS A 143 -0.07 13.42 -6.99
N ARG A 144 -1.03 12.73 -6.38
CA ARG A 144 -2.10 13.34 -5.58
C ARG A 144 -1.87 13.18 -4.09
N HIS A 145 -0.94 12.33 -3.63
CA HIS A 145 -0.60 12.13 -2.22
C HIS A 145 -1.84 11.95 -1.32
N VAL A 146 -2.92 11.32 -1.82
CA VAL A 146 -4.13 11.04 -1.02
C VAL A 146 -3.94 9.83 -0.12
N MET A 147 -2.93 9.01 -0.41
CA MET A 147 -2.46 7.94 0.46
C MET A 147 -0.98 7.65 0.25
N THR A 148 -0.33 7.01 1.22
CA THR A 148 1.07 6.59 1.10
C THR A 148 1.18 5.19 0.48
N PHE A 149 2.26 4.96 -0.28
CA PHE A 149 2.48 3.69 -0.96
C PHE A 149 2.62 2.52 0.02
N ASP A 150 3.39 2.71 1.10
CA ASP A 150 3.57 1.72 2.16
C ASP A 150 2.25 1.32 2.82
N ARG A 151 1.34 2.29 3.02
CA ARG A 151 0.04 2.01 3.63
C ARG A 151 -0.88 1.21 2.70
N LEU A 152 -0.92 1.55 1.41
CA LEU A 152 -1.67 0.80 0.41
C LEU A 152 -1.14 -0.63 0.29
N LEU A 153 0.18 -0.79 0.17
CA LEU A 153 0.84 -2.08 0.03
C LEU A 153 0.57 -2.98 1.25
N LEU A 154 0.70 -2.43 2.46
CA LEU A 154 0.40 -3.15 3.70
C LEU A 154 -1.06 -3.60 3.76
N SER A 155 -1.99 -2.76 3.32
CA SER A 155 -3.42 -3.10 3.27
C SER A 155 -3.67 -4.23 2.27
N LEU A 156 -3.14 -4.15 1.05
CA LEU A 156 -3.27 -5.21 0.05
C LEU A 156 -2.73 -6.57 0.52
N VAL A 157 -1.69 -6.59 1.34
CA VAL A 157 -1.04 -7.84 1.78
C VAL A 157 -1.75 -8.45 3.00
N LEU A 158 -2.20 -7.62 3.96
CA LEU A 158 -2.68 -8.10 5.26
C LEU A 158 -4.20 -7.99 5.47
N HIS A 159 -4.90 -7.17 4.69
CA HIS A 159 -6.34 -6.94 4.86
C HIS A 159 -7.24 -8.00 4.21
N PRO A 160 -6.94 -8.54 3.02
CA PRO A 160 -7.82 -9.53 2.38
C PRO A 160 -8.09 -10.75 3.28
N ALA A 161 -9.37 -11.04 3.50
CA ALA A 161 -9.80 -12.10 4.42
C ALA A 161 -9.95 -13.48 3.77
N THR A 162 -9.93 -13.56 2.43
CA THR A 162 -10.06 -14.81 1.66
C THR A 162 -8.83 -15.03 0.78
N ASP A 163 -8.55 -16.30 0.44
CA ASP A 163 -7.44 -16.64 -0.45
C ASP A 163 -7.66 -16.08 -1.85
N HIS A 164 -8.89 -16.11 -2.35
CA HIS A 164 -9.24 -15.53 -3.65
C HIS A 164 -8.94 -14.02 -3.71
N ALA A 165 -9.42 -13.26 -2.71
CA ALA A 165 -9.14 -11.83 -2.60
C ALA A 165 -7.64 -11.55 -2.45
N SER A 166 -6.92 -12.40 -1.70
CA SER A 166 -5.47 -12.28 -1.53
C SER A 166 -4.70 -12.52 -2.83
N GLN A 167 -5.12 -13.49 -3.65
CA GLN A 167 -4.50 -13.74 -4.97
C GLN A 167 -4.68 -12.54 -5.90
N ILE A 168 -5.89 -11.96 -5.96
CA ILE A 168 -6.14 -10.74 -6.73
C ILE A 168 -5.25 -9.61 -6.20
N ALA A 169 -5.20 -9.43 -4.87
CA ALA A 169 -4.35 -8.42 -4.25
C ALA A 169 -2.88 -8.60 -4.62
N MET A 170 -2.36 -9.84 -4.68
CA MET A 170 -0.97 -10.10 -5.09
C MET A 170 -0.68 -9.69 -6.52
N VAL A 171 -1.63 -9.86 -7.45
CA VAL A 171 -1.50 -9.35 -8.83
C VAL A 171 -1.42 -7.83 -8.84
N ILE A 172 -2.24 -7.16 -8.03
CA ILE A 172 -2.21 -5.70 -7.88
C ILE A 172 -0.87 -5.25 -7.29
N VAL A 173 -0.40 -5.91 -6.23
CA VAL A 173 0.90 -5.63 -5.60
C VAL A 173 2.04 -5.78 -6.60
N GLN A 174 2.06 -6.87 -7.36
CA GLN A 174 3.09 -7.13 -8.37
C GLN A 174 3.15 -5.98 -9.39
N ALA A 175 1.99 -5.53 -9.88
CA ALA A 175 1.92 -4.43 -10.84
C ALA A 175 2.32 -3.07 -10.22
N LEU A 176 1.96 -2.82 -8.96
CA LEU A 176 2.34 -1.59 -8.24
C LEU A 176 3.84 -1.50 -7.95
N LEU A 177 4.49 -2.63 -7.63
CA LEU A 177 5.93 -2.68 -7.40
C LEU A 177 6.74 -2.40 -8.67
N ASN A 178 6.18 -2.70 -9.85
CA ASN A 178 6.83 -2.50 -11.15
C ASN A 178 6.60 -1.10 -11.76
N CYS A 179 6.20 -0.10 -10.98
CA CYS A 179 5.99 1.25 -11.50
C CYS A 179 7.30 2.09 -11.55
N SER A 180 7.35 3.06 -12.47
CA SER A 180 8.53 3.92 -12.67
C SER A 180 8.91 4.70 -11.41
N GLU A 181 7.92 5.21 -10.68
CA GLU A 181 8.11 5.96 -9.43
C GLU A 181 8.91 5.15 -8.39
N ILE A 182 8.59 3.87 -8.21
CA ILE A 182 9.31 2.99 -7.29
C ILE A 182 10.71 2.67 -7.82
N ASN A 183 10.82 2.33 -9.10
CA ASN A 183 12.11 2.03 -9.75
C ASN A 183 13.10 3.19 -9.61
N GLU A 184 12.67 4.43 -9.85
CA GLU A 184 13.51 5.62 -9.74
C GLU A 184 13.96 5.91 -8.30
N ARG A 185 13.07 5.68 -7.32
CA ARG A 185 13.40 5.85 -5.90
C ARG A 185 14.39 4.79 -5.43
N ILE A 186 14.18 3.54 -5.81
CA ILE A 186 15.09 2.43 -5.52
C ILE A 186 16.46 2.69 -6.13
N ASP A 187 16.51 3.07 -7.42
CA ASP A 187 17.75 3.36 -8.11
C ASP A 187 18.54 4.49 -7.43
N PHE A 188 17.87 5.60 -7.11
CA PHE A 188 18.49 6.69 -6.38
C PHE A 188 19.01 6.24 -5.02
N TYR A 189 18.17 5.56 -4.24
CA TYR A 189 18.49 5.13 -2.88
C TYR A 189 19.70 4.19 -2.90
N CYS A 190 19.72 3.20 -3.79
CA CYS A 190 20.80 2.23 -3.89
C CYS A 190 22.13 2.81 -4.38
N ARG A 191 22.10 3.82 -5.27
CA ARG A 191 23.31 4.46 -5.82
C ARG A 191 23.91 5.51 -4.90
N TYR A 192 23.08 6.28 -4.21
CA TYR A 192 23.53 7.51 -3.56
C TYR A 192 23.46 7.51 -2.04
N ILE A 193 22.67 6.64 -1.42
CA ILE A 193 22.50 6.65 0.04
C ILE A 193 23.45 5.60 0.66
N PRO A 194 24.46 6.03 1.43
CA PRO A 194 25.34 5.11 2.13
C PRO A 194 24.60 4.42 3.29
N LYS A 195 25.09 3.24 3.70
CA LYS A 195 24.59 2.57 4.90
C LYS A 195 24.85 3.45 6.12
N ARG A 196 23.86 3.54 7.01
CA ARG A 196 23.89 4.40 8.20
C ARG A 196 25.11 4.17 9.09
N ASP A 197 25.52 2.92 9.23
CA ASP A 197 26.63 2.53 10.12
C ASP A 197 28.01 2.79 9.50
N VAL A 198 28.07 3.14 8.20
CA VAL A 198 29.32 3.43 7.49
C VAL A 198 29.63 4.92 7.54
N ASP A 199 28.68 5.78 7.15
CA ASP A 199 28.84 7.23 7.21
C ASP A 199 27.50 7.90 7.51
N SER A 200 27.29 8.22 8.78
CA SER A 200 26.06 8.84 9.25
C SER A 200 25.87 10.26 8.70
N THR A 201 26.94 11.03 8.54
CA THR A 201 26.85 12.43 8.09
C THR A 201 26.46 12.50 6.63
N GLU A 202 27.11 11.70 5.78
CA GLU A 202 26.77 11.63 4.37
C GLU A 202 25.40 10.97 4.15
N HIS A 203 25.03 9.99 4.97
CA HIS A 203 23.68 9.40 4.94
C HIS A 203 22.59 10.46 5.12
N PHE A 204 22.68 11.32 6.14
CA PHE A 204 21.71 12.40 6.33
C PHE A 204 21.68 13.38 5.16
N ARG A 205 22.86 13.77 4.64
CA ARG A 205 22.96 14.70 3.52
C ARG A 205 22.26 14.16 2.27
N ARG A 206 22.51 12.89 1.93
CA ARG A 206 21.92 12.21 0.77
C ARG A 206 20.44 11.91 0.95
N LEU A 207 20.02 11.61 2.18
CA LEU A 207 18.61 11.42 2.50
C LEU A 207 17.82 12.74 2.36
N ALA A 208 18.40 13.88 2.72
CA ALA A 208 17.79 15.18 2.46
C ALA A 208 17.64 15.45 0.94
N GLU A 209 18.64 15.08 0.13
CA GLU A 209 18.53 15.13 -1.34
C GLU A 209 17.43 14.20 -1.87
N TYR A 210 17.29 13.00 -1.30
CA TYR A 210 16.21 12.07 -1.63
C TYR A 210 14.84 12.69 -1.40
N HIS A 211 14.58 13.28 -0.22
CA HIS A 211 13.30 13.90 0.08
C HIS A 211 13.02 15.15 -0.76
N ARG A 212 14.07 15.85 -1.21
CA ARG A 212 13.93 16.98 -2.13
C ARG A 212 13.56 16.52 -3.54
N LYS A 213 14.21 15.46 -4.04
CA LYS A 213 13.89 14.88 -5.35
C LYS A 213 12.52 14.20 -5.35
N PHE A 214 12.16 13.62 -4.22
CA PHE A 214 10.97 12.80 -4.08
C PHE A 214 10.14 13.22 -2.87
N PRO A 215 9.45 14.37 -2.93
CA PRO A 215 8.71 14.90 -1.80
C PRO A 215 7.55 13.99 -1.37
N GLU A 216 7.37 13.85 -0.06
CA GLU A 216 6.19 13.24 0.55
C GLU A 216 5.34 14.37 1.14
N MET A 217 4.28 14.79 0.43
CA MET A 217 3.47 15.94 0.82
C MET A 217 2.37 15.55 1.81
N THR A 218 2.11 16.43 2.78
CA THR A 218 0.96 16.31 3.70
C THR A 218 -0.34 16.76 3.04
N PHE A 219 -1.49 16.36 3.59
CA PHE A 219 -2.80 16.82 3.10
C PHE A 219 -2.94 18.34 3.20
N ALA A 220 -2.48 18.96 4.28
CA ALA A 220 -2.48 20.41 4.43
C ALA A 220 -1.65 21.13 3.34
N GLU A 221 -0.50 20.57 2.94
CA GLU A 221 0.30 21.12 1.84
C GLU A 221 -0.39 20.95 0.49
N MET A 222 -1.04 19.80 0.26
CA MET A 222 -1.81 19.55 -0.96
C MET A 222 -3.04 20.45 -1.08
N ALA A 223 -3.73 20.74 0.04
CA ALA A 223 -4.88 21.64 0.08
C ALA A 223 -4.52 23.09 -0.29
N ASN A 224 -3.32 23.54 0.09
CA ASN A 224 -2.85 24.91 -0.12
C ASN A 224 -1.99 25.09 -1.37
N ARG A 225 -1.82 24.03 -2.17
CA ARG A 225 -0.96 24.02 -3.35
C ARG A 225 -1.50 24.98 -4.42
N PRO A 226 -0.77 26.07 -4.77
CA PRO A 226 -1.17 26.93 -5.86
C PRO A 226 -1.10 26.18 -7.20
N PRO A 227 -2.01 26.40 -8.16
CA PRO A 227 -1.99 25.73 -9.47
C PRO A 227 -0.68 25.92 -10.24
N MET A 228 0.08 26.98 -9.93
CA MET A 228 1.29 27.41 -10.65
C MET A 228 2.60 27.17 -9.90
N MET A 229 2.59 26.67 -8.66
CA MET A 229 3.82 26.43 -7.88
C MET A 229 3.93 24.94 -7.54
N ALA A 230 4.75 24.23 -8.32
CA ALA A 230 5.21 22.91 -7.96
C ALA A 230 6.37 23.04 -6.95
N GLU A 231 6.38 22.18 -5.93
CA GLU A 231 7.57 21.87 -5.12
C GLU A 231 8.02 22.88 -4.04
N MET A 232 7.09 23.47 -3.29
CA MET A 232 7.46 24.11 -2.01
C MET A 232 6.93 23.30 -0.82
N ILE A 233 7.79 22.43 -0.28
CA ILE A 233 7.57 21.75 1.01
C ILE A 233 7.59 22.82 2.08
N ASN A 234 6.57 22.88 2.94
CA ASN A 234 6.55 23.77 4.09
C ASN A 234 7.30 23.10 5.25
N PRO A 235 8.52 23.55 5.64
CA PRO A 235 9.30 22.88 6.69
C PRO A 235 8.61 22.90 8.06
N ARG A 236 7.63 23.80 8.26
CA ARG A 236 6.84 23.88 9.50
C ARG A 236 5.69 22.89 9.56
N ALA A 237 5.33 22.25 8.44
CA ALA A 237 4.26 21.27 8.36
C ALA A 237 4.72 19.84 8.71
N HIS A 238 6.04 19.61 8.82
CA HIS A 238 6.61 18.28 9.01
C HIS A 238 7.26 18.15 10.38
N PHE A 239 7.09 16.98 10.99
CA PHE A 239 7.97 16.55 12.09
C PHE A 239 9.38 16.26 11.55
N PRO A 240 10.43 16.41 12.37
CA PRO A 240 11.79 16.12 11.92
C PRO A 240 11.96 14.68 11.42
N ILE A 241 12.29 14.53 10.13
CA ILE A 241 12.58 13.24 9.49
C ILE A 241 14.10 13.04 9.48
N TYR A 242 14.58 12.09 10.29
CA TYR A 242 16.01 11.80 10.40
C TYR A 242 16.45 10.60 9.54
N TYR A 243 15.62 9.54 9.48
CA TYR A 243 16.01 8.27 8.84
C TYR A 243 14.87 7.66 8.00
N GLY A 244 13.66 8.21 8.07
CA GLY A 244 12.50 7.59 7.44
C GLY A 244 12.42 7.89 5.96
N SER A 245 12.62 6.88 5.10
CA SER A 245 12.31 6.95 3.68
C SER A 245 11.24 5.92 3.32
N LEU A 246 10.51 6.14 2.22
CA LEU A 246 9.62 5.12 1.68
C LEU A 246 10.35 3.78 1.46
N ILE A 247 11.59 3.81 0.96
CA ILE A 247 12.39 2.60 0.69
C ILE A 247 12.62 1.77 1.96
N GLU A 248 12.99 2.40 3.07
CA GLU A 248 13.17 1.69 4.34
C GLU A 248 11.84 1.19 4.92
N ARG A 249 10.74 1.93 4.73
CA ARG A 249 9.39 1.49 5.16
C ARG A 249 8.88 0.30 4.35
N LEU A 250 9.33 0.13 3.11
CA LEU A 250 8.94 -0.98 2.25
C LEU A 250 9.52 -2.32 2.67
N LEU A 251 10.74 -2.35 3.19
CA LEU A 251 11.46 -3.57 3.57
C LEU A 251 10.64 -4.54 4.44
N PRO A 252 10.09 -4.15 5.60
CA PRO A 252 9.27 -5.06 6.41
C PRO A 252 7.97 -5.49 5.70
N ILE A 253 7.42 -4.64 4.82
CA ILE A 253 6.21 -4.97 4.07
C ILE A 253 6.51 -6.00 2.97
N LEU A 254 7.67 -5.91 2.33
CA LEU A 254 8.14 -6.90 1.37
C LEU A 254 8.35 -8.26 2.03
N ASP A 255 8.86 -8.29 3.27
CA ASP A 255 8.95 -9.54 4.05
C ASP A 255 7.58 -10.18 4.29
N PHE A 256 6.57 -9.39 4.66
CA PHE A 256 5.19 -9.89 4.76
C PHE A 256 4.63 -10.32 3.40
N THR A 257 4.96 -9.61 2.34
CA THR A 257 4.52 -9.93 0.97
C THR A 257 5.07 -11.27 0.51
N LEU A 258 6.36 -11.53 0.75
CA LEU A 258 7.03 -12.80 0.45
C LEU A 258 6.40 -13.94 1.26
N ALA A 259 6.20 -13.74 2.57
CA ALA A 259 5.56 -14.74 3.41
C ALA A 259 4.15 -15.07 2.92
N ARG A 260 3.35 -14.06 2.59
CA ARG A 260 2.00 -14.23 2.06
C ARG A 260 1.97 -14.90 0.70
N ALA A 261 2.94 -14.59 -0.18
CA ALA A 261 3.08 -15.24 -1.48
C ALA A 261 3.40 -16.73 -1.36
N LEU A 262 4.24 -17.12 -0.39
CA LEU A 262 4.53 -18.53 -0.09
C LEU A 262 3.29 -19.26 0.39
N GLU A 263 2.54 -18.67 1.33
CA GLU A 263 1.29 -19.26 1.85
C GLU A 263 0.24 -19.48 0.75
N LEU A 264 0.18 -18.57 -0.23
CA LEU A 264 -0.76 -18.63 -1.36
C LEU A 264 -0.24 -19.43 -2.56
N GLN A 265 1.03 -19.85 -2.54
CA GLN A 265 1.72 -20.49 -3.67
C GLN A 265 1.66 -19.66 -4.96
N VAL A 266 1.91 -18.35 -4.86
CA VAL A 266 1.92 -17.42 -6.01
C VAL A 266 3.36 -17.10 -6.40
N ASP A 267 3.87 -17.75 -7.45
CA ASP A 267 5.30 -17.67 -7.80
C ASP A 267 5.72 -16.37 -8.51
N ASN A 268 4.79 -15.77 -9.28
CA ASN A 268 5.10 -14.64 -10.16
C ASN A 268 5.57 -13.38 -9.42
N ILE A 269 5.17 -13.22 -8.16
CA ILE A 269 5.54 -12.06 -7.37
C ILE A 269 6.98 -12.13 -6.85
N PHE A 270 7.53 -13.34 -6.67
CA PHE A 270 8.94 -13.49 -6.23
C PHE A 270 9.89 -12.91 -7.25
N SER A 271 9.70 -13.21 -8.55
CA SER A 271 10.57 -12.68 -9.60
C SER A 271 10.55 -11.15 -9.58
N THR A 272 9.37 -10.55 -9.46
CA THR A 272 9.18 -9.09 -9.38
C THR A 272 9.88 -8.48 -8.16
N ILE A 273 9.70 -9.05 -6.96
CA ILE A 273 10.35 -8.55 -5.74
C ILE A 273 11.87 -8.68 -5.85
N LEU A 274 12.38 -9.80 -6.36
CA LEU A 274 13.81 -10.03 -6.50
C LEU A 274 14.46 -9.11 -7.53
N THR A 275 13.81 -8.88 -8.68
CA THR A 275 14.35 -8.01 -9.73
C THR A 275 14.29 -6.54 -9.35
N THR A 276 13.16 -6.10 -8.80
CA THR A 276 12.88 -4.68 -8.58
C THR A 276 13.36 -4.23 -7.20
N CYS A 277 13.06 -5.01 -6.16
CA CYS A 277 13.35 -4.67 -4.77
C CYS A 277 14.56 -5.42 -4.20
N GLY A 278 15.13 -6.41 -4.90
CA GLY A 278 16.35 -7.10 -4.47
C GLY A 278 17.48 -6.17 -4.01
N PRO A 279 17.80 -5.09 -4.75
CA PRO A 279 18.89 -4.18 -4.38
C PRO A 279 18.72 -3.45 -3.04
N ILE A 280 17.49 -3.26 -2.55
CA ILE A 280 17.23 -2.52 -1.30
C ILE A 280 17.39 -3.40 -0.06
N TYR A 281 17.40 -4.73 -0.21
CA TYR A 281 17.61 -5.65 0.91
C TYR A 281 18.96 -5.50 1.60
N LYS A 282 19.96 -4.87 0.95
CA LYS A 282 21.24 -4.52 1.60
C LYS A 282 21.09 -3.54 2.77
N PHE A 283 19.95 -2.85 2.87
CA PHE A 283 19.60 -1.93 3.95
C PHE A 283 18.69 -2.57 5.01
N HIS A 284 18.30 -3.83 4.83
CA HIS A 284 17.47 -4.57 5.78
C HIS A 284 18.26 -4.90 7.05
N ARG A 285 17.75 -4.54 8.23
CA ARG A 285 18.44 -4.78 9.51
C ARG A 285 18.32 -6.23 9.98
N GLU A 286 17.13 -6.81 9.88
CA GLU A 286 16.84 -8.18 10.33
C GLU A 286 15.87 -8.82 9.35
N LEU A 287 16.31 -9.71 8.45
CA LEU A 287 15.40 -10.42 7.54
C LEU A 287 14.41 -11.24 8.37
N ILE A 288 13.16 -10.80 8.48
CA ILE A 288 12.12 -11.48 9.27
C ILE A 288 11.85 -12.86 8.66
N VAL A 289 11.98 -12.95 7.33
CA VAL A 289 11.72 -14.15 6.56
C VAL A 289 12.65 -15.32 6.96
N CYS A 290 13.86 -15.10 7.50
CA CYS A 290 14.76 -16.19 7.90
C CYS A 290 14.15 -17.10 8.98
N HIS A 291 13.37 -16.56 9.92
CA HIS A 291 12.84 -17.38 11.00
C HIS A 291 11.62 -18.22 10.57
N SER A 292 10.80 -17.70 9.64
CA SER A 292 9.66 -18.41 9.05
C SER A 292 10.08 -19.37 7.93
N LEU A 293 11.06 -18.99 7.10
CA LEU A 293 11.64 -19.84 6.05
C LEU A 293 12.41 -21.02 6.63
N SER A 294 13.10 -20.89 7.78
CA SER A 294 13.78 -22.03 8.40
C SER A 294 12.84 -23.20 8.74
N LYS A 295 11.56 -22.92 9.02
CA LYS A 295 10.53 -23.94 9.25
C LYS A 295 9.95 -24.50 7.95
N TRP A 296 9.87 -23.67 6.90
CA TRP A 296 9.32 -24.04 5.58
C TRP A 296 10.32 -24.79 4.69
N LEU A 297 11.61 -24.44 4.77
CA LEU A 297 12.74 -25.12 4.09
C LEU A 297 12.90 -26.59 4.49
N ALA A 298 12.25 -27.04 5.57
CA ALA A 298 12.20 -28.44 5.97
C ALA A 298 11.18 -29.27 5.15
N PHE A 299 10.30 -28.63 4.36
CA PHE A 299 9.20 -29.31 3.67
C PHE A 299 9.34 -29.41 2.15
N GLU A 300 10.06 -28.50 1.47
CA GLU A 300 10.20 -28.54 0.00
C GLU A 300 11.64 -28.20 -0.47
N PRO A 301 12.34 -29.13 -1.16
CA PRO A 301 13.72 -28.93 -1.60
C PRO A 301 13.88 -27.95 -2.77
N ASP A 302 12.83 -27.67 -3.55
CA ASP A 302 12.90 -26.82 -4.75
C ASP A 302 12.85 -25.31 -4.43
N VAL A 303 12.33 -24.92 -3.26
CA VAL A 303 12.27 -23.51 -2.79
C VAL A 303 13.61 -23.04 -2.21
N CYS A 304 14.57 -23.97 -2.00
CA CYS A 304 15.92 -23.67 -1.52
C CYS A 304 16.65 -22.61 -2.37
N PHE A 305 16.38 -22.56 -3.68
CA PHE A 305 17.11 -21.66 -4.59
C PHE A 305 16.81 -20.18 -4.37
N ILE A 306 15.57 -19.80 -4.06
CA ILE A 306 15.17 -18.39 -3.92
C ILE A 306 15.75 -17.79 -2.63
N VAL A 307 15.72 -18.55 -1.54
CA VAL A 307 16.27 -18.13 -0.24
C VAL A 307 17.79 -18.06 -0.28
N PHE A 308 18.44 -19.03 -0.92
CA PHE A 308 19.89 -18.98 -1.15
C PHE A 308 20.28 -17.80 -2.04
N PHE A 309 19.43 -17.37 -2.98
CA PHE A 309 19.73 -16.22 -3.84
C PHE A 309 19.63 -14.89 -3.07
N VAL A 310 18.59 -14.69 -2.26
CA VAL A 310 18.46 -13.48 -1.41
C VAL A 310 19.60 -13.38 -0.39
N LEU A 311 20.01 -14.51 0.20
CA LEU A 311 21.13 -14.59 1.14
C LEU A 311 22.51 -14.48 0.45
N ASN A 312 22.69 -15.01 -0.77
CA ASN A 312 23.95 -14.83 -1.51
C ASN A 312 24.11 -13.42 -2.07
N VAL A 313 23.04 -12.75 -2.51
CA VAL A 313 23.12 -11.35 -2.99
C VAL A 313 23.56 -10.41 -1.87
N SER A 314 23.18 -10.71 -0.62
CA SER A 314 23.67 -9.98 0.56
C SER A 314 25.08 -10.40 1.01
N SER A 315 25.62 -11.50 0.49
CA SER A 315 26.99 -11.97 0.78
C SER A 315 28.01 -11.62 -0.32
N PHE A 316 27.57 -11.13 -1.48
CA PHE A 316 28.42 -10.82 -2.65
C PHE A 316 28.58 -9.31 -2.97
N VAL A 317 28.12 -8.40 -2.10
CA VAL A 317 28.31 -6.93 -2.27
C VAL A 317 28.91 -6.28 -1.04
#